data_AF-A0A2V7VJY9-F1
#
_entry.id   AF-A0A2V7VJY9-F1
#
_cell.length_a   1.000
_cell.length_b   1.000
_cell.length_c   1.000
_cell.angle_alpha   90.00
_cell.angle_beta   90.00
_cell.angle_gamma   90.00
#
_symmetry.space_group_name_H-M   'P 1'
#
loop_
_entity.id
_entity.type
_entity.pdbx_description
1 polymer ?
#
loop_
_entity_poly.entity_id
_entity_poly.type
_entity_poly.pdbx_seq_one_letter_code
_entity_poly.pdbx_strand_id
1 'polypeptide(L)' 'APHIRALKEGYRLLLRASLRLPDALERMAALQDPLVDEMTAFVRASKRGFAHATARDVEP' A
#
# COMPACT_ATOMS: atom_id res chain seq x y z
N ALA A 1 -15.39 10.23 6.99
CA ALA A 1 -14.41 9.51 7.83
C ALA A 1 -12.99 9.81 7.34
N PRO A 2 -12.18 10.57 8.09
CA PRO A 2 -10.83 10.99 7.68
C PRO A 2 -9.93 9.81 7.30
N HIS A 3 -9.99 8.70 8.06
CA HIS A 3 -9.20 7.50 7.81
C HIS A 3 -9.47 6.81 6.46
N ILE A 4 -10.72 6.87 5.94
CA ILE A 4 -11.05 6.28 4.64
C ILE A 4 -10.28 6.98 3.51
N ARG A 5 -10.04 8.29 3.62
CA ARG A 5 -9.27 9.03 2.60
C ARG A 5 -7.81 8.62 2.62
N ALA A 6 -7.21 8.52 3.81
CA ALA A 6 -5.83 8.07 3.98
C ALA A 6 -5.63 6.63 3.47
N LEU A 7 -6.53 5.70 3.80
CA LEU A 7 -6.49 4.33 3.30
C LEU A 7 -6.58 4.25 1.77
N LYS A 8 -7.45 5.06 1.14
CA LYS A 8 -7.54 5.13 -0.32
C LYS A 8 -6.24 5.59 -0.96
N GLU A 9 -5.58 6.59 -0.37
CA GLU A 9 -4.28 7.05 -0.88
C GLU A 9 -3.18 6.00 -0.62
N GLY A 10 -3.16 5.37 0.55
CA GLY A 10 -2.24 4.27 0.85
C GLY A 10 -2.39 3.09 -0.13
N TYR A 11 -3.63 2.70 -0.45
CA TYR A 11 -3.92 1.71 -1.50
C TYR A 11 -3.38 2.14 -2.87
N ARG A 12 -3.60 3.40 -3.25
CA ARG A 12 -3.13 3.94 -4.53
C ARG A 12 -1.60 3.89 -4.62
N LEU A 13 -0.90 4.32 -3.56
CA LEU A 13 0.55 4.26 -3.47
C LEU A 13 1.09 2.82 -3.55
N LEU A 14 0.45 1.89 -2.83
CA LEU A 14 0.89 0.51 -2.73
C LEU A 14 0.67 -0.30 -4.02
N LEU A 15 -0.43 -0.05 -4.74
CA LEU A 15 -0.88 -0.93 -5.82
C LEU A 15 -1.05 -0.26 -7.19
N ARG A 16 -1.12 1.08 -7.25
CA ARG A 16 -1.47 1.81 -8.49
C ARG A 16 -0.47 2.88 -8.90
N ALA A 17 0.52 3.19 -8.07
CA ALA A 17 1.50 4.24 -8.33
C ALA A 17 2.74 3.76 -9.10
N SER A 18 2.81 2.47 -9.48
CA SER A 18 3.96 1.86 -10.16
C SER A 18 5.29 2.08 -9.41
N LEU A 19 5.21 2.14 -8.08
CA LEU A 19 6.37 2.27 -7.20
C LEU A 19 6.89 0.89 -6.83
N ARG A 20 8.19 0.80 -6.54
CA ARG A 20 8.72 -0.39 -5.87
C ARG A 20 8.20 -0.40 -4.44
N LEU A 21 8.04 -1.60 -3.89
CA LEU A 21 7.47 -1.79 -2.55
C LEU A 21 8.13 -0.93 -1.46
N PRO A 22 9.47 -0.80 -1.36
CA PRO A 22 10.09 0.07 -0.36
C PRO A 22 9.69 1.55 -0.53
N ASP A 23 9.68 2.04 -1.77
CA ASP A 23 9.33 3.42 -2.12
C ASP A 23 7.85 3.71 -1.83
N ALA A 24 6.97 2.72 -2.05
CA ALA A 24 5.55 2.82 -1.71
C ALA A 24 5.32 2.88 -0.20
N LEU A 25 5.98 2.02 0.58
CA LEU A 25 5.85 1.98 2.04
C LEU A 25 6.41 3.23 2.72
N GLU A 26 7.47 3.82 2.19
CA GLU A 26 7.98 5.12 2.66
C GLU A 26 6.94 6.23 2.48
N ARG A 27 6.31 6.31 1.29
CA ARG A 27 5.25 7.30 1.02
C ARG A 27 3.99 7.04 1.83
N MET A 28 3.66 5.78 2.13
CA MET A 28 2.54 5.43 3.01
C MET A 28 2.78 5.91 4.45
N ALA A 29 3.98 5.73 5.00
CA ALA A 29 4.32 6.21 6.34
C ALA A 29 4.22 7.73 6.48
N ALA A 30 4.47 8.47 5.38
CA ALA A 30 4.31 9.92 5.35
C ALA A 30 2.84 10.40 5.46
N LEU A 31 1.86 9.51 5.30
CA LEU A 31 0.43 9.84 5.47
C LEU A 31 0.04 10.02 6.95
N GLN A 32 0.88 9.56 7.89
CA GLN A 32 0.69 9.74 9.34
C GLN A 32 -0.72 9.34 9.83
N ASP A 33 -1.27 8.26 9.27
CA ASP A 33 -2.57 7.73 9.63
C ASP A 33 -2.42 6.35 10.28
N PRO A 34 -3.03 6.12 11.46
CA PRO A 34 -2.82 4.88 12.21
C PRO A 34 -3.27 3.62 11.45
N LEU A 35 -4.30 3.70 10.60
CA LEU A 35 -4.74 2.54 9.82
C LEU A 35 -3.80 2.26 8.64
N VAL A 36 -3.18 3.30 8.08
CA VAL A 36 -2.12 3.15 7.06
C VAL A 36 -0.85 2.58 7.68
N ASP A 37 -0.52 2.95 8.93
CA ASP A 37 0.61 2.39 9.67
C ASP A 37 0.41 0.89 9.94
N GLU A 38 -0.79 0.49 10.37
CA GLU A 38 -1.14 -0.93 10.52
C GLU A 38 -0.98 -1.71 9.20
N MET A 39 -1.46 -1.15 8.09
CA MET A 39 -1.30 -1.75 6.77
C MET A 39 0.18 -1.87 6.37
N THR A 40 0.99 -0.84 6.66
CA THR A 40 2.44 -0.84 6.42
C THR A 40 3.13 -1.94 7.22
N ALA A 41 2.78 -2.09 8.50
CA ALA A 41 3.33 -3.12 9.37
C ALA A 41 2.98 -4.53 8.89
N PHE A 42 1.71 -4.75 8.49
CA PHE A 42 1.26 -6.02 7.92
C PHE A 42 2.08 -6.42 6.69
N VAL A 43 2.25 -5.49 5.75
CA VAL A 43 3.00 -5.74 4.51
C VAL A 43 4.47 -6.07 4.81
N ARG A 44 5.11 -5.33 5.71
CA ARG A 44 6.51 -5.57 6.12
C ARG A 44 6.72 -6.91 6.81
N ALA A 45 5.74 -7.36 7.59
CA ALA A 45 5.82 -8.63 8.32
C ALA A 45 5.56 -9.86 7.42
N SER A 46 5.14 -9.67 6.16
CA SER A 46 4.81 -10.79 5.27
C SER A 46 6.04 -11.58 4.83
N LYS A 47 6.15 -12.82 5.33
CA LYS A 47 7.24 -13.76 4.99
C LYS A 47 7.20 -14.23 3.53
N ARG A 48 6.03 -14.22 2.91
CA ARG A 48 5.83 -14.63 1.50
C ARG A 48 6.03 -13.48 0.52
N GLY A 49 6.37 -12.29 1.02
CA GLY A 49 6.33 -11.06 0.26
C GLY A 49 4.90 -10.54 0.08
N PHE A 50 4.77 -9.45 -0.68
CA PHE A 50 3.50 -8.82 -0.99
C PHE A 50 3.21 -8.96 -2.48
N ALA A 51 2.05 -9.52 -2.82
CA ALA A 51 1.64 -9.68 -4.20
C ALA A 51 1.28 -8.31 -4.78
N HIS A 52 2.03 -7.86 -5.78
CA HIS A 52 1.58 -6.76 -6.62
C HIS A 52 0.60 -7.33 -7.65
N ALA A 53 -0.51 -6.64 -7.87
CA ALA A 53 -1.33 -6.90 -9.05
C ALA A 53 -0.43 -6.66 -10.28
N THR A 54 -0.05 -7.72 -10.96
CA THR A 54 0.66 -7.57 -12.22
C THR A 54 -0.34 -7.13 -13.27
N ALA A 55 0.10 -6.42 -14.32
CA ALA A 55 -0.81 -6.02 -15.40
C ALA A 55 -1.56 -7.20 -16.07
N ARG A 56 -1.11 -8.45 -15.83
CA ARG A 56 -1.79 -9.68 -16.26
C ARG A 56 -3.03 -10.04 -15.43
N ASP A 57 -3.16 -9.54 -14.20
CA ASP A 57 -4.28 -9.86 -13.31
C ASP A 57 -5.49 -8.93 -13.53
N VAL A 58 -5.42 -8.05 -14.53
CA VAL A 58 -6.49 -7.15 -14.97
C VAL A 58 -7.01 -7.63 -16.33
N GLU A 59 -7.53 -8.86 -16.39
CA GLU A 59 -8.44 -9.24 -17.47
C GLU A 59 -9.88 -8.79 -17.09
N PRO A 60 -10.65 -8.20 -18.02
CA PRO A 60 -12.00 -7.70 -17.77
C PRO A 60 -13.03 -8.80 -17.48
#